data_AF-Q6AJX1-F1
#
_entry.id   AF-Q6AJX1-F1
#
_cell.length_a   1.000
_cell.length_b   1.000
_cell.length_c   1.000
_cell.angle_alpha   90.00
_cell.angle_beta   90.00
_cell.angle_gamma   90.00
#
_symmetry.space_group_name_H-M   'P 1'
#
loop_
_entity.id
_entity.type
_entity.pdbx_description
1 polymer ?
#
loop_
_entity_poly.entity_id
_entity_poly.type
_entity_poly.pdbx_seq_one_letter_code
_entity_poly.pdbx_strand_id
1 'polypeptide(L)'
;MPENDLINVRYRADLAKELTSNRVERPGSMNGYNKNDIKRFRKLLDLGSRTAVIVGHTPLDPFASVWTDAGTIRSHHIVYSGHNQGPSIFTQSTGKMIQVSYPYEPLIKLINKIR
;
A
#
# COMPACT_ATOMS: atom_id res chain seq x y z
N MET A 1 14.14 -10.62 -4.63
CA MET A 1 13.18 -10.98 -5.69
C MET A 1 13.98 -11.38 -6.91
N PRO A 2 13.74 -12.56 -7.51
CA PRO A 2 14.30 -12.88 -8.81
C PRO A 2 13.88 -11.85 -9.86
N GLU A 3 14.72 -11.65 -10.88
CA GLU A 3 14.55 -10.64 -11.93
C GLU A 3 13.24 -10.80 -12.72
N ASN A 4 12.70 -12.02 -12.75
CA ASN A 4 11.43 -12.37 -13.41
C ASN A 4 10.17 -11.85 -12.68
N ASP A 5 10.29 -11.35 -11.44
CA ASP A 5 9.15 -10.81 -10.69
C ASP A 5 8.86 -9.32 -11.02
N LEU A 6 9.74 -8.68 -11.80
CA LEU A 6 9.61 -7.29 -12.20
C LEU A 6 8.91 -7.17 -13.56
N ILE A 7 7.71 -6.58 -13.55
CA ILE A 7 6.94 -6.33 -14.76
C ILE A 7 7.18 -4.90 -15.23
N ASN A 8 7.84 -4.75 -16.38
CA ASN A 8 7.96 -3.45 -17.02
C ASN A 8 6.66 -3.09 -17.74
N VAL A 9 5.87 -2.21 -17.11
CA VAL A 9 4.56 -1.78 -17.61
C VAL A 9 4.60 -1.10 -18.97
N ARG A 10 5.76 -0.58 -19.41
CA ARG A 10 5.94 0.01 -20.75
C ARG A 10 5.60 -0.99 -21.86
N TYR A 11 5.83 -2.28 -21.64
CA TYR A 11 5.54 -3.35 -22.60
C TYR A 11 4.16 -3.99 -22.40
N ARG A 12 3.36 -3.45 -21.47
CA ARG A 12 2.02 -3.93 -21.12
C ARG A 12 1.05 -2.75 -21.14
N ALA A 13 0.63 -2.37 -22.34
CA ALA A 13 -0.25 -1.21 -22.56
C ALA A 13 -1.58 -1.31 -21.80
N ASP A 14 -2.07 -2.54 -21.60
CA ASP A 14 -3.24 -2.86 -20.78
C ASP A 14 -3.03 -2.51 -19.30
N LEU A 15 -1.89 -2.89 -18.71
CA LEU A 15 -1.51 -2.56 -17.33
C LEU A 15 -1.18 -1.08 -17.17
N ALA A 16 -0.47 -0.49 -18.13
CA ALA A 16 -0.13 0.94 -18.10
C ALA A 16 -1.41 1.78 -18.05
N LYS A 17 -2.37 1.50 -18.95
CA LYS A 17 -3.67 2.17 -18.95
C LYS A 17 -4.40 1.99 -17.62
N GLU A 18 -4.42 0.77 -17.08
CA GLU A 18 -5.04 0.51 -15.78
C GLU A 18 -4.44 1.36 -14.65
N LEU A 19 -3.10 1.38 -14.55
CA LEU A 19 -2.38 2.10 -13.49
C LEU A 19 -2.51 3.62 -13.61
N THR A 20 -2.54 4.15 -14.84
CA THR A 20 -2.62 5.60 -15.06
C THR A 20 -4.05 6.12 -15.08
N SER A 21 -5.03 5.32 -15.52
CA SER A 21 -6.41 5.77 -15.74
C SER A 21 -7.37 5.40 -14.61
N ASN A 22 -7.01 4.46 -13.72
CA ASN A 22 -7.81 4.17 -12.53
C ASN A 22 -7.52 5.10 -11.36
N ARG A 23 -6.55 6.02 -11.50
CA ARG A 23 -6.30 7.01 -10.47
C ARG A 23 -7.51 7.92 -10.40
N VAL A 24 -8.30 7.74 -9.35
CA VAL A 24 -9.51 8.49 -9.09
C VAL A 24 -9.14 9.98 -8.94
N GLU A 25 -9.29 10.76 -10.00
CA GLU A 25 -9.32 12.23 -9.97
C GLU A 25 -10.64 12.71 -9.37
N ARG A 26 -11.02 12.23 -8.18
CA ARG A 26 -12.21 12.74 -7.47
C ARG A 26 -11.77 13.58 -6.28
N PRO A 27 -11.88 14.91 -6.38
CA PRO A 27 -11.77 15.78 -5.23
C PRO A 27 -12.75 15.30 -4.14
N GLY A 28 -12.26 14.98 -2.94
CA GLY A 28 -13.10 14.61 -1.79
C GLY A 28 -13.42 13.12 -1.63
N SER A 29 -12.95 12.22 -2.49
CA SER A 29 -13.07 10.77 -2.29
C SER A 29 -11.77 10.19 -1.72
N MET A 30 -11.73 9.97 -0.40
CA MET A 30 -10.64 9.24 0.28
C MET A 30 -10.51 7.77 -0.18
N ASN A 31 -11.49 7.25 -0.90
CA ASN A 31 -11.46 5.90 -1.44
C ASN A 31 -10.63 5.90 -2.72
N GLY A 32 -9.36 5.49 -2.61
CA GLY A 32 -8.47 5.25 -3.75
C GLY A 32 -8.99 4.14 -4.66
N TYR A 33 -8.36 2.96 -4.63
CA TYR A 33 -8.81 1.82 -5.44
C TYR A 33 -10.07 1.16 -4.87
N ASN A 34 -11.04 0.88 -5.74
CA ASN A 34 -12.24 0.14 -5.38
C ASN A 34 -12.10 -1.37 -5.65
N LYS A 35 -13.10 -2.16 -5.24
CA LYS A 35 -13.09 -3.63 -5.39
C LYS A 35 -12.92 -4.11 -6.84
N ASN A 36 -13.54 -3.41 -7.80
CA ASN A 36 -13.44 -3.74 -9.21
C ASN A 36 -12.05 -3.44 -9.76
N ASP A 37 -11.44 -2.33 -9.34
CA ASP A 37 -10.08 -1.98 -9.74
C ASP A 37 -9.09 -3.06 -9.27
N ILE A 38 -9.18 -3.46 -8.00
CA ILE A 38 -8.33 -4.51 -7.44
C ILE A 38 -8.54 -5.86 -8.16
N LYS A 39 -9.80 -6.21 -8.47
CA LYS A 39 -10.12 -7.44 -9.21
C LYS A 39 -9.56 -7.40 -10.64
N ARG A 40 -9.69 -6.25 -11.33
CA ARG A 40 -9.20 -6.07 -12.69
C ARG A 40 -7.68 -6.09 -12.74
N PHE A 41 -7.02 -5.46 -11.78
CA PHE A 41 -5.56 -5.47 -11.67
C PHE A 41 -5.01 -6.90 -11.50
N ARG A 42 -5.59 -7.70 -10.59
CA ARG A 42 -5.24 -9.13 -10.44
C ARG A 42 -5.45 -9.90 -11.73
N LYS A 43 -6.58 -9.68 -12.42
CA LYS A 43 -6.88 -10.34 -13.69
C LYS A 43 -5.86 -10.02 -14.79
N LEU A 44 -5.45 -8.75 -14.92
CA LEU A 44 -4.46 -8.34 -15.93
C LEU A 44 -3.09 -8.98 -15.67
N LEU A 45 -2.74 -9.20 -14.41
CA LEU A 45 -1.49 -9.85 -14.01
C LEU A 45 -1.58 -11.38 -13.94
N ASP A 46 -2.73 -11.97 -14.31
CA ASP A 46 -3.00 -13.41 -14.16
C ASP A 46 -2.78 -13.92 -12.72
N LEU A 47 -3.16 -13.10 -11.73
CA LEU A 47 -3.00 -13.39 -10.31
C LEU A 47 -4.29 -13.90 -9.68
N GLY A 48 -4.14 -14.77 -8.69
CA GLY A 48 -5.24 -15.29 -7.90
C GLY A 48 -6.04 -14.20 -7.17
N SER A 49 -7.33 -14.47 -6.92
CA SER A 49 -8.25 -13.53 -6.27
C SER A 49 -7.86 -13.11 -4.84
N ARG A 50 -6.97 -13.88 -4.20
CA ARG A 50 -6.45 -13.63 -2.85
C ARG A 50 -5.03 -13.05 -2.83
N THR A 51 -4.41 -12.85 -3.98
CA THR A 51 -3.06 -12.27 -4.07
C THR A 51 -3.07 -10.87 -3.45
N ALA A 52 -2.12 -10.63 -2.54
CA ALA A 52 -1.99 -9.35 -1.87
C ALA A 52 -1.70 -8.24 -2.88
N VAL A 53 -2.43 -7.13 -2.77
CA VAL A 53 -2.20 -5.90 -3.53
C VAL A 53 -1.87 -4.81 -2.53
N ILE A 54 -0.61 -4.37 -2.54
CA ILE A 54 -0.07 -3.37 -1.63
C ILE A 54 0.16 -2.10 -2.43
N VAL A 55 -0.41 -0.98 -1.96
CA VAL A 55 -0.27 0.32 -2.62
C VAL A 55 0.19 1.38 -1.63
N GLY A 56 0.94 2.36 -2.12
CA GLY A 56 1.17 3.59 -1.39
C GLY A 56 -0.07 4.49 -1.42
N HIS A 57 -0.37 5.22 -0.34
CA HIS A 57 -1.43 6.23 -0.32
C HIS A 57 -1.06 7.44 0.54
N THR A 58 -1.70 8.58 0.27
CA THR A 58 -1.79 9.73 1.18
C THR A 58 -2.58 9.29 2.42
N PRO A 59 -2.20 9.61 3.67
CA PRO A 59 -2.75 8.96 4.86
C PRO A 59 -4.28 9.00 4.88
N LEU A 60 -4.94 7.84 5.08
CA LEU A 60 -6.38 7.78 5.34
C LEU A 60 -6.72 8.43 6.68
N ASP A 61 -5.79 8.29 7.62
CA ASP A 61 -5.77 8.97 8.91
C ASP A 61 -4.31 9.22 9.32
N PRO A 62 -4.01 10.21 10.17
CA PRO A 62 -2.65 10.55 10.56
C PRO A 62 -2.03 9.58 11.60
N PHE A 63 -2.76 8.54 12.04
CA PHE A 63 -2.43 7.69 13.18
C PHE A 63 -1.99 6.28 12.79
N ALA A 64 -2.05 5.92 11.51
CA ALA A 64 -1.59 4.63 11.02
C ALA A 64 -0.57 4.77 9.88
N SER A 65 0.39 3.84 9.86
CA SER A 65 1.33 3.67 8.74
C SER A 65 0.83 2.63 7.73
N VAL A 66 -0.12 1.80 8.13
CA VAL A 66 -0.56 0.62 7.38
C VAL A 66 -2.04 0.36 7.64
N TRP A 67 -2.77 0.03 6.58
CA TRP A 67 -4.16 -0.44 6.66
C TRP A 67 -4.29 -1.77 5.94
N THR A 68 -4.83 -2.76 6.65
CA THR A 68 -5.14 -4.08 6.09
C THR A 68 -6.58 -4.16 5.64
N ASP A 69 -6.83 -4.84 4.52
CA ASP A 69 -8.16 -4.96 3.91
C ASP A 69 -8.83 -3.59 3.72
N ALA A 70 -8.05 -2.63 3.21
CA ALA A 70 -8.46 -1.25 3.02
C ALA A 70 -9.75 -1.17 2.19
N GLY A 71 -10.67 -0.28 2.59
CA GLY A 71 -11.97 -0.16 1.94
C GLY A 71 -12.84 -1.43 2.00
N THR A 72 -12.60 -2.33 2.97
CA THR A 72 -13.26 -3.64 3.12
C THR A 72 -12.97 -4.63 1.98
N ILE A 73 -11.87 -4.41 1.24
CA ILE A 73 -11.45 -5.25 0.13
C ILE A 73 -10.39 -6.24 0.62
N ARG A 74 -10.71 -7.54 0.60
CA ARG A 74 -9.80 -8.59 1.06
C ARG A 74 -8.46 -8.61 0.30
N SER A 75 -7.37 -8.72 1.04
CA SER A 75 -5.98 -8.71 0.57
C SER A 75 -5.62 -7.43 -0.20
N HIS A 76 -6.31 -6.32 0.06
CA HIS A 76 -5.93 -4.98 -0.39
C HIS A 76 -5.34 -4.21 0.78
N HIS A 77 -4.08 -3.80 0.66
CA HIS A 77 -3.32 -3.20 1.73
C HIS A 77 -2.78 -1.84 1.31
N ILE A 78 -2.75 -0.91 2.25
CA ILE A 78 -2.16 0.42 2.06
C ILE A 78 -0.95 0.55 2.98
N VAL A 79 0.14 1.12 2.45
CA VAL A 79 1.33 1.54 3.21
C VAL A 79 1.54 3.05 3.07
N TYR A 80 1.88 3.70 4.17
CA TYR A 80 2.17 5.12 4.26
C TYR A 80 3.43 5.35 5.08
N SER A 81 4.35 6.17 4.55
CA SER A 81 5.68 6.39 5.12
C SER A 81 5.80 7.63 6.01
N GLY A 82 4.72 8.40 6.22
CA GLY A 82 4.75 9.65 6.98
C GLY A 82 4.06 9.57 8.34
N HIS A 83 4.07 8.41 8.98
CA HIS A 83 3.47 8.23 10.31
C HIS A 83 4.43 8.70 11.41
N ASN A 84 3.88 9.45 12.37
CA ASN A 84 4.67 10.17 13.36
C ASN A 84 5.11 9.31 14.56
N GLN A 85 4.60 8.08 14.69
CA GLN A 85 4.93 7.18 15.82
C GLN A 85 5.90 6.05 15.45
N GLY A 86 6.50 6.12 14.26
CA GLY A 86 7.52 5.18 13.83
C GLY A 86 7.14 4.37 12.59
N PRO A 87 8.12 3.63 12.03
CA PRO A 87 7.94 2.89 10.81
C PRO A 87 7.09 1.64 11.05
N SER A 88 6.31 1.29 10.03
CA SER A 88 5.67 -0.02 9.94
C SER A 88 6.07 -0.70 8.65
N ILE A 89 6.19 -2.02 8.71
CA ILE A 89 6.55 -2.86 7.58
C ILE A 89 5.48 -3.94 7.37
N PHE A 90 5.39 -4.40 6.13
CA PHE A 90 4.74 -5.66 5.80
C PHE A 90 5.76 -6.78 5.75
N THR A 91 5.49 -7.87 6.44
CA THR A 91 6.18 -9.15 6.26
C THR A 91 5.19 -10.20 5.79
N GLN A 92 5.68 -11.20 5.05
CA GLN A 92 4.85 -12.32 4.64
C GLN A 92 5.26 -13.56 5.44
N SER A 93 4.29 -14.23 6.05
CA SER A 93 4.48 -15.52 6.71
C SER A 93 3.31 -16.44 6.35
N THR A 94 3.61 -17.70 6.00
CA THR A 94 2.60 -18.71 5.61
C THR A 94 1.56 -18.20 4.59
N GLY A 95 2.00 -17.37 3.63
CA GLY A 95 1.14 -16.80 2.59
C GLY A 95 0.21 -15.68 3.05
N LYS A 96 0.31 -15.23 4.31
CA LYS A 96 -0.42 -14.07 4.84
C LYS A 96 0.51 -12.88 5.02
N MET A 97 0.00 -11.70 4.71
CA MET A 97 0.67 -10.45 5.01
C MET A 97 0.43 -10.10 6.49
N ILE A 98 1.50 -9.82 7.21
CA ILE A 98 1.51 -9.43 8.61
C ILE A 98 2.11 -8.03 8.69
N GLN A 99 1.46 -7.14 9.42
CA GLN A 99 1.98 -5.82 9.75
C GLN A 99 2.86 -5.94 11.01
N VAL A 100 4.05 -5.34 10.95
CA VAL A 100 4.92 -5.14 12.11
C VAL A 100 5.18 -3.65 12.25
N SER A 101 4.91 -3.09 13.42
CA SER A 101 5.18 -1.67 13.73
C SER A 101 6.30 -1.60 14.76
N TYR A 102 7.28 -0.73 14.52
CA TYR A 102 8.36 -0.50 15.46
C TYR A 102 8.09 0.78 16.24
N PRO A 103 8.29 0.77 17.57
CA PRO A 103 8.18 1.99 18.35
C PRO A 103 9.24 2.98 17.89
N TYR A 104 8.87 4.26 17.82
CA TYR A 104 9.86 5.34 17.70
C TYR A 104 10.22 5.88 19.07
N GLU A 105 11.49 6.21 19.26
CA GLU A 105 11.87 7.04 20.39
C GLU A 105 11.56 8.51 20.06
N PRO A 106 10.88 9.26 20.95
CA PRO A 106 10.61 10.69 20.77
C PRO A 106 11.89 11.52 20.93
N LEU A 107 12.80 11.39 19.94
CA LEU A 107 14.11 12.03 19.91
C LEU A 107 14.02 13.56 19.99
N ILE A 108 12.88 14.15 19.61
CA ILE A 108 12.63 15.59 19.77
C ILE A 108 12.82 16.04 21.22
N LYS A 109 12.35 15.25 22.20
CA LYS A 109 12.53 15.56 23.62
C LYS A 109 14.00 15.48 24.05
N LEU A 110 14.77 14.58 23.46
CA LEU A 110 16.20 14.42 23.73
C LEU A 110 17.02 15.55 23.08
N ILE A 111 16.75 15.86 21.81
CA ILE A 111 17.38 16.96 21.07
C ILE A 111 17.17 18.30 21.79
N ASN A 112 15.95 18.57 22.27
CA ASN A 112 15.65 19.79 23.03
C ASN A 112 16.39 19.88 24.37
N LYS A 113 16.90 18.76 24.92
CA LYS A 113 17.72 18.76 26.15
C LYS A 113 19.22 18.94 25.88
N ILE A 114 19.66 18.76 24.64
CA ILE A 114 21.05 18.97 24.20
C ILE A 114 21.27 20.44 23.79
N ARG A 115 20.19 21.19 23.64
CA ARG A 115 20.18 22.58 23.19
C ARG A 115 20.28 23.57 24.34
#